data_AF-A0A533U2W6-F1
#
_entry.id   AF-A0A533U2W6-F1
#
_cell.length_a   1.000
_cell.length_b   1.000
_cell.length_c   1.000
_cell.angle_alpha   90.00
_cell.angle_beta   90.00
_cell.angle_gamma   90.00
#
_symmetry.space_group_name_H-M   'P 1'
#
loop_
_entity.id
_entity.type
_entity.pdbx_description
1 polymer ?
#
loop_
_entity_poly.entity_id
_entity_poly.type
_entity_poly.pdbx_seq_one_letter_code
_entity_poly.pdbx_strand_id
1 'polypeptide(L)'
;MKTSVQVCCFIAAFFCSTPLLVNATPDPASVELREKYNLDKGKKVYEKVCANCHGTGVLEAPEFCNISAWKPRIAKGMAVLVQHTIQGFRQMPPKGGDTEFNEAEDANAVAYMVDQCLIH
;
A
#
# COMPACT_ATOMS: atom_id res chain seq x y z
N MET A 1 32.14 22.74 38.51
CA MET A 1 33.38 22.06 38.05
C MET A 1 33.58 20.81 38.90
N LYS A 2 33.73 19.64 38.25
CA LYS A 2 34.13 18.31 38.79
C LYS A 2 33.03 17.63 39.64
N THR A 3 32.67 16.34 39.47
CA THR A 3 33.24 15.20 38.71
C THR A 3 32.21 14.07 38.69
N SER A 4 32.09 13.35 37.57
CA SER A 4 31.37 12.08 37.45
C SER A 4 32.01 10.99 38.29
N VAL A 5 31.18 10.12 38.88
CA VAL A 5 31.55 8.73 39.18
C VAL A 5 30.44 7.81 38.69
N GLN A 6 30.86 6.88 37.83
CA GLN A 6 30.12 5.78 37.24
C GLN A 6 29.57 4.83 38.31
N VAL A 7 28.30 4.44 38.22
CA VAL A 7 27.79 3.24 38.89
C VAL A 7 27.15 2.35 37.83
N CYS A 8 27.89 1.33 37.43
CA CYS A 8 27.32 0.12 36.84
C CYS A 8 26.83 -0.81 37.95
N CYS A 9 25.88 -1.68 37.58
CA CYS A 9 25.59 -3.00 38.13
C CYS A 9 24.39 -3.19 39.10
N PHE A 10 23.32 -3.70 38.48
CA PHE A 10 22.60 -4.94 38.81
C PHE A 10 21.32 -4.93 39.68
N ILE A 11 20.23 -5.34 39.02
CA ILE A 11 19.15 -6.26 39.45
C ILE A 11 18.05 -5.68 40.35
N ALA A 12 16.87 -5.44 39.77
CA ALA A 12 15.64 -6.21 40.02
C ALA A 12 14.45 -5.58 39.26
N ALA A 13 13.70 -6.44 38.58
CA ALA A 13 12.56 -6.11 37.76
C ALA A 13 11.39 -5.54 38.58
N PHE A 14 10.89 -4.39 38.17
CA PHE A 14 9.45 -4.16 38.06
C PHE A 14 9.23 -3.45 36.73
N PHE A 15 9.05 -4.28 35.70
CA PHE A 15 8.51 -3.86 34.42
C PHE A 15 7.19 -3.13 34.71
N CYS A 16 7.16 -1.84 34.43
CA CYS A 16 5.93 -1.10 34.24
C CYS A 16 5.26 -1.72 32.99
N SER A 17 4.43 -2.75 33.23
CA SER A 17 3.67 -3.47 32.21
C SER A 17 2.55 -2.60 31.68
N THR A 18 2.88 -1.55 30.94
CA THR A 18 1.96 -1.07 29.91
C THR A 18 2.09 -2.03 28.74
N PRO A 19 1.00 -2.64 28.24
CA PRO A 19 1.08 -3.36 26.98
C PRO A 19 1.61 -2.37 25.94
N LEU A 20 2.69 -2.75 25.27
CA LEU A 20 3.09 -2.14 24.01
C LEU A 20 1.89 -2.29 23.07
N LEU A 21 1.03 -1.27 23.03
CA LEU A 21 0.26 -0.99 21.83
C LEU A 21 1.32 -0.66 20.78
N VAL A 22 1.72 -1.68 20.03
CA VAL A 22 2.34 -1.48 18.72
C VAL A 22 1.27 -0.83 17.86
N ASN A 23 1.07 0.47 18.02
CA ASN A 23 0.54 1.27 16.93
C ASN A 23 1.64 1.20 15.88
N ALA A 24 1.49 0.30 14.92
CA ALA A 24 2.22 0.37 13.67
C ALA A 24 1.99 1.77 13.13
N THR A 25 3.00 2.63 13.23
CA THR A 25 2.96 3.94 12.59
C THR A 25 2.73 3.69 11.11
N PRO A 26 1.69 4.25 10.49
CA PRO A 26 1.38 3.97 9.10
C PRO A 26 2.58 4.32 8.22
N ASP A 27 2.85 3.49 7.20
CA ASP A 27 3.89 3.75 6.21
C ASP A 27 3.66 5.17 5.63
N PRO A 28 4.66 6.06 5.62
CA PRO A 28 4.51 7.40 5.04
C PRO A 28 3.93 7.39 3.61
N ALA A 29 4.24 6.36 2.81
CA ALA A 29 3.66 6.19 1.49
C ALA A 29 2.15 5.91 1.55
N SER A 30 1.67 5.15 2.53
CA SER A 30 0.23 4.94 2.75
C SER A 30 -0.48 6.24 3.16
N VAL A 31 0.17 7.10 3.96
CA VAL A 31 -0.38 8.40 4.35
C VAL A 31 -0.51 9.32 3.14
N GLU A 32 0.52 9.42 2.29
CA GLU A 32 0.48 10.23 1.07
C GLU A 32 -0.66 9.78 0.13
N LEU A 33 -0.85 8.47 -0.04
CA LEU A 33 -1.92 7.94 -0.88
C LEU A 33 -3.30 8.33 -0.36
N ARG A 34 -3.51 8.26 0.95
CA ARG A 34 -4.79 8.59 1.60
C ARG A 34 -5.12 10.08 1.57
N GLU A 35 -4.09 10.94 1.56
CA GLU A 35 -4.28 12.39 1.43
C GLU A 35 -4.59 12.79 -0.01
N LYS A 36 -3.98 12.10 -1.00
CA LYS A 36 -4.05 12.48 -2.43
C LYS A 36 -5.20 11.83 -3.19
N TYR A 37 -5.57 10.60 -2.86
CA TYR A 37 -6.52 9.80 -3.62
C TYR A 37 -7.78 9.47 -2.79
N ASN A 38 -8.89 9.19 -3.48
CA ASN A 38 -10.10 8.72 -2.84
C ASN A 38 -10.12 7.19 -2.81
N LEU A 39 -9.59 6.60 -1.74
CA LEU A 39 -9.47 5.14 -1.62
C LEU A 39 -10.82 4.41 -1.55
N ASP A 40 -11.87 5.04 -1.02
CA ASP A 40 -13.21 4.46 -0.98
C ASP A 40 -13.81 4.31 -2.39
N LYS A 41 -13.60 5.31 -3.26
CA LYS A 41 -13.96 5.19 -4.69
C LYS A 41 -13.05 4.18 -5.39
N GLY A 42 -11.76 4.17 -5.06
CA GLY A 42 -10.81 3.20 -5.59
C GLY A 42 -11.20 1.75 -5.30
N LYS A 43 -11.64 1.47 -4.07
CA LYS A 43 -12.17 0.17 -3.66
C LYS A 43 -13.37 -0.25 -4.51
N LYS A 44 -14.30 0.66 -4.78
CA LYS A 44 -15.47 0.37 -5.63
C LYS A 44 -15.09 0.00 -7.06
N VAL A 45 -14.11 0.72 -7.64
CA VAL A 45 -13.59 0.38 -8.97
C VAL A 45 -12.85 -0.96 -8.95
N TYR A 46 -12.03 -1.20 -7.93
CA TYR A 46 -11.36 -2.48 -7.72
C TYR A 46 -12.35 -3.64 -7.69
N GLU A 47 -13.41 -3.51 -6.89
CA GLU A 47 -14.46 -4.53 -6.75
C GLU A 47 -15.26 -4.72 -8.04
N LYS A 48 -15.53 -3.64 -8.80
CA LYS A 48 -16.30 -3.70 -10.06
C LYS A 48 -15.51 -4.40 -11.17
N VAL A 49 -14.22 -4.12 -11.33
CA VAL A 49 -13.46 -4.58 -12.51
C VAL A 49 -12.09 -5.18 -12.19
N CYS A 50 -11.29 -4.57 -11.31
CA CYS A 50 -9.89 -4.97 -11.16
C CYS A 50 -9.72 -6.34 -10.48
N ALA A 51 -10.61 -6.65 -9.53
CA ALA A 51 -10.59 -7.89 -8.75
C ALA A 51 -10.78 -9.14 -9.62
N ASN A 52 -11.45 -9.01 -10.78
CA ASN A 52 -11.64 -10.10 -11.73
C ASN A 52 -10.31 -10.71 -12.18
N CYS A 53 -9.27 -9.88 -12.27
CA CYS A 53 -7.92 -10.31 -12.66
C CYS A 53 -6.96 -10.37 -11.48
N HIS A 54 -6.93 -9.30 -10.69
CA HIS A 54 -5.97 -9.15 -9.60
C HIS A 54 -6.35 -9.91 -8.33
N GLY A 55 -7.61 -10.31 -8.14
CA GLY A 55 -8.02 -11.02 -6.92
C GLY A 55 -7.36 -12.40 -6.76
N THR A 56 -7.12 -13.10 -7.86
CA THR A 56 -6.50 -14.45 -7.87
C THR A 56 -5.32 -14.57 -8.84
N GLY A 57 -4.95 -13.48 -9.52
CA GLY A 57 -3.82 -13.45 -10.45
C GLY A 57 -4.04 -14.17 -11.79
N VAL A 58 -5.29 -14.22 -12.28
CA VAL A 58 -5.56 -14.82 -13.60
C VAL A 58 -4.81 -14.09 -14.71
N LEU A 59 -4.45 -14.81 -15.78
CA LEU A 59 -3.62 -14.30 -16.88
C LEU A 59 -2.27 -13.71 -16.41
N GLU A 60 -1.72 -14.24 -15.31
CA GLU A 60 -0.49 -13.76 -14.68
C GLU A 60 -0.59 -12.31 -14.18
N ALA A 61 -1.81 -11.83 -13.91
CA ALA A 61 -2.00 -10.56 -13.23
C ALA A 61 -1.32 -10.59 -11.85
N PRO A 62 -0.71 -9.49 -11.39
CA PRO A 62 -0.16 -9.45 -10.05
C PRO A 62 -1.30 -9.58 -9.04
N GLU A 63 -1.33 -10.73 -8.34
CA GLU A 63 -2.31 -11.04 -7.32
C GLU A 63 -2.29 -9.97 -6.22
N PHE A 64 -3.47 -9.54 -5.80
CA PHE A 64 -3.70 -8.46 -4.86
C PHE A 64 -2.97 -8.73 -3.54
N CYS A 65 -2.19 -7.75 -3.08
CA CYS A 65 -1.37 -7.85 -1.87
C CYS A 65 -0.35 -8.99 -1.83
N ASN A 66 -0.03 -9.63 -2.96
CA ASN A 66 1.18 -10.44 -3.06
C ASN A 66 2.41 -9.51 -3.04
N ILE A 67 2.97 -9.29 -1.84
CA ILE A 67 4.04 -8.31 -1.59
C ILE A 67 5.26 -8.54 -2.50
N SER A 68 5.61 -9.79 -2.80
CA SER A 68 6.71 -10.12 -3.70
C SER A 68 6.46 -9.64 -5.14
N ALA A 69 5.20 -9.68 -5.60
CA ALA A 69 4.80 -9.14 -6.89
C ALA A 69 4.69 -7.60 -6.85
N TRP A 70 4.17 -7.03 -5.76
CA TRP A 70 3.84 -5.60 -5.69
C TRP A 70 5.01 -4.69 -5.33
N LYS A 71 5.97 -5.13 -4.49
CA LYS A 71 7.17 -4.33 -4.16
C LYS A 71 7.90 -3.74 -5.37
N PRO A 72 8.29 -4.53 -6.40
CA PRO A 72 8.99 -3.97 -7.56
C PRO A 72 8.11 -3.06 -8.43
N ARG A 73 6.77 -3.17 -8.33
CA ARG A 73 5.81 -2.32 -9.03
C ARG A 73 5.63 -0.98 -8.32
N ILE A 74 5.43 -1.02 -7.00
CA ILE A 74 5.34 0.17 -6.14
C ILE A 74 6.62 1.01 -6.26
N ALA A 75 7.79 0.38 -6.35
CA ALA A 75 9.06 1.08 -6.58
C ALA A 75 9.15 1.86 -7.90
N LYS A 76 8.24 1.63 -8.87
CA LYS A 76 8.13 2.45 -10.10
C LYS A 76 7.36 3.76 -9.86
N GLY A 77 6.64 3.87 -8.74
CA GLY A 77 5.85 5.04 -8.38
C GLY A 77 4.46 5.06 -9.00
N MET A 78 3.56 5.81 -8.35
CA MET A 78 2.14 5.89 -8.72
C MET A 78 1.89 6.39 -10.14
N ALA A 79 2.66 7.36 -10.62
CA ALA A 79 2.45 7.91 -11.96
C ALA A 79 2.58 6.85 -13.06
N VAL A 80 3.58 5.97 -12.96
CA VAL A 80 3.80 4.88 -13.91
C VAL A 80 2.69 3.84 -13.82
N LEU A 81 2.29 3.47 -12.60
CA LEU A 81 1.23 2.49 -12.39
C LEU A 81 -0.11 2.98 -12.97
N VAL A 82 -0.48 4.23 -12.69
CA VAL A 82 -1.70 4.86 -13.22
C VAL A 82 -1.65 4.96 -14.74
N GLN A 83 -0.52 5.38 -15.32
CA GLN A 83 -0.37 5.45 -16.77
C GLN A 83 -0.57 4.08 -17.43
N HIS A 84 0.06 3.03 -16.91
CA HIS A 84 -0.10 1.68 -17.42
C HIS A 84 -1.54 1.17 -17.28
N THR A 85 -2.25 1.53 -16.21
CA THR A 85 -3.67 1.20 -16.05
C THR A 85 -4.52 1.89 -17.10
N ILE A 86 -4.32 3.20 -17.33
CA ILE A 86 -5.11 3.97 -18.32
C ILE A 86 -4.83 3.47 -19.74
N GLN A 87 -3.57 3.27 -20.11
CA GLN A 87 -3.15 2.93 -21.46
C GLN A 87 -3.23 1.43 -21.77
N GLY A 88 -3.33 0.60 -20.74
CA GLY A 88 -3.13 -0.84 -20.83
C GLY A 88 -1.65 -1.20 -20.80
N PHE A 89 -1.33 -2.39 -20.28
CA PHE A 89 0.05 -2.87 -20.18
C PHE A 89 0.10 -4.38 -20.19
N ARG A 90 0.79 -4.95 -21.19
CA ARG A 90 0.83 -6.40 -21.44
C ARG A 90 -0.59 -6.95 -21.60
N GLN A 91 -0.98 -7.92 -20.77
CA GLN A 91 -2.31 -8.53 -20.78
C GLN A 91 -3.36 -7.70 -20.03
N MET A 92 -2.96 -6.62 -19.34
CA MET A 92 -3.92 -5.71 -18.70
C MET A 92 -4.55 -4.80 -19.76
N PRO A 93 -5.86 -4.87 -20.00
CA PRO A 93 -6.54 -4.02 -20.96
C PRO A 93 -6.52 -2.55 -20.50
N PRO A 94 -6.61 -1.57 -21.44
CA PRO A 94 -6.77 -0.16 -21.11
C PRO A 94 -7.93 0.07 -20.14
N LYS A 95 -7.70 0.91 -19.13
CA LYS A 95 -8.68 1.26 -18.07
C LYS A 95 -9.26 0.04 -17.34
N GLY A 96 -8.46 -1.03 -17.22
CA GLY A 96 -8.90 -2.28 -16.61
C GLY A 96 -9.98 -3.03 -17.40
N GLY A 97 -10.29 -2.60 -18.62
CA GLY A 97 -11.32 -3.19 -19.48
C GLY A 97 -12.70 -2.54 -19.36
N ASP A 98 -12.82 -1.47 -18.56
CA ASP A 98 -14.05 -0.68 -18.43
C ASP A 98 -13.78 0.79 -18.78
N THR A 99 -14.33 1.25 -19.90
CA THR A 99 -14.14 2.62 -20.39
C THR A 99 -15.08 3.64 -19.74
N GLU A 100 -16.00 3.22 -18.88
CA GLU A 100 -16.95 4.12 -18.21
C GLU A 100 -16.27 5.01 -17.17
N PHE A 101 -15.17 4.54 -16.57
CA PHE A 101 -14.43 5.29 -15.56
C PHE A 101 -13.61 6.43 -16.18
N ASN A 102 -13.45 7.53 -15.47
CA ASN A 102 -12.48 8.57 -15.85
C ASN A 102 -11.08 8.28 -15.28
N GLU A 103 -10.05 9.03 -15.70
CA GLU A 103 -8.67 8.81 -15.27
C GLU A 103 -8.46 8.97 -13.75
N ALA A 104 -9.27 9.80 -13.08
CA ALA A 104 -9.19 9.95 -11.64
C ALA A 104 -9.73 8.71 -10.91
N GLU A 105 -10.76 8.07 -11.46
CA GLU A 105 -11.29 6.80 -10.94
C GLU A 105 -10.28 5.66 -11.14
N ASP A 106 -9.62 5.60 -12.30
CA ASP A 106 -8.50 4.67 -12.54
C ASP A 106 -7.38 4.90 -11.51
N ALA A 107 -6.98 6.15 -11.30
CA ALA A 107 -5.93 6.50 -10.35
C ALA A 107 -6.29 6.13 -8.90
N ASN A 108 -7.54 6.33 -8.50
CA ASN A 108 -8.04 5.93 -7.19
C ASN A 108 -7.99 4.40 -7.01
N ALA A 109 -8.33 3.63 -8.05
CA ALA A 109 -8.28 2.18 -8.01
C ALA A 109 -6.85 1.67 -7.80
N VAL A 110 -5.89 2.21 -8.56
CA VAL A 110 -4.47 1.89 -8.38
C VAL A 110 -3.99 2.26 -6.98
N ALA A 111 -4.36 3.45 -6.49
CA ALA A 111 -3.97 3.93 -5.16
C ALA A 111 -4.52 3.02 -4.06
N TYR A 112 -5.78 2.58 -4.17
CA TYR A 112 -6.36 1.61 -3.26
C TYR A 112 -5.57 0.30 -3.26
N MET A 113 -5.26 -0.25 -4.43
CA MET A 113 -4.50 -1.50 -4.51
C MET A 113 -3.12 -1.37 -3.87
N VAL A 114 -2.42 -0.26 -4.10
CA VAL A 114 -1.10 -0.02 -3.50
C VAL A 114 -1.21 0.19 -1.99
N ASP A 115 -2.15 1.01 -1.50
CA ASP A 115 -2.35 1.27 -0.07
C ASP A 115 -2.59 -0.02 0.70
N GLN A 116 -3.44 -0.91 0.18
CA GLN A 116 -3.70 -2.21 0.80
C GLN A 116 -2.47 -3.13 0.84
N CYS A 117 -1.52 -2.97 -0.09
CA CYS A 117 -0.25 -3.71 -0.07
C CYS A 117 0.77 -3.14 0.93
N LEU A 118 0.60 -1.89 1.40
CA LEU A 118 1.56 -1.21 2.29
C LEU A 118 1.24 -1.36 3.79
N ILE A 119 0.04 -1.82 4.13
CA ILE A 119 -0.41 -2.00 5.52
C ILE A 119 0.00 -3.37 6.09
N HIS A 120 0.59 -4.23 5.27
CA HIS A 120 0.99 -5.61 5.60
C HIS A 120 2.51 -5.79 5.51
#